data_AF-A0A3G3GID4-F1
#
_entry.id   AF-A0A3G3GID4-F1
#
_cell.length_a   1.000
_cell.length_b   1.000
_cell.length_c   1.000
_cell.angle_alpha   90.00
_cell.angle_beta   90.00
_cell.angle_gamma   90.00
#
_symmetry.space_group_name_H-M   'P 1'
#
loop_
_entity.id
_entity.type
_entity.pdbx_description
1 polymer ?
#
loop_
_entity_poly.entity_id
_entity_poly.type
_entity_poly.pdbx_seq_one_letter_code
_entity_poly.pdbx_strand_id
1 'polypeptide(L)'
;MILSCHHFKGLKNNLYTAMKFLSMLLVTGALGTFCADETPSKLHFPEPPRTSNHLFYIQRSNNTNTVMYEANVGSDKKLDHESPMNVYWIRYAERGQREDLSTLQWRLAYGYKHHSTPSANTYEISLNALKKRQIWVTYQENKPVAMTHINGRKVLLQKVFVQLANNAFIPKVKYVELFGVENDNRTKAYERIDI
;
A
#
# COMPACT_ATOMS: atom_id res chain seq x y z
N MET A 1 -3.96 -24.31 -42.35
CA MET A 1 -4.36 -25.47 -41.50
C MET A 1 -3.03 -26.08 -41.05
N ILE A 2 -2.56 -26.03 -39.81
CA ILE A 2 -3.17 -25.98 -38.48
C ILE A 2 -2.19 -25.21 -37.57
N LEU A 3 -2.72 -24.39 -36.65
CA LEU A 3 -1.96 -23.77 -35.56
C LEU A 3 -1.38 -24.86 -34.63
N SER A 4 -0.10 -24.74 -34.26
CA SER A 4 0.42 -25.43 -33.07
C SER A 4 1.01 -24.44 -32.09
N CYS A 5 0.24 -24.25 -31.02
CA CYS A 5 0.53 -23.81 -29.66
C CYS A 5 2.03 -23.62 -29.30
N HIS A 6 2.49 -22.36 -29.27
CA HIS A 6 3.69 -22.00 -28.52
C HIS A 6 3.32 -21.71 -27.05
N HIS A 7 3.78 -22.61 -26.18
CA HIS A 7 3.76 -22.48 -24.74
C HIS A 7 4.66 -21.31 -24.30
N PHE A 8 4.08 -20.15 -24.01
CA PHE A 8 4.80 -18.98 -23.50
C PHE A 8 4.92 -19.07 -21.97
N LYS A 9 5.93 -19.79 -21.47
CA LYS A 9 6.40 -19.66 -20.08
C LYS A 9 7.25 -18.40 -19.99
N GLY A 10 6.61 -17.27 -19.72
CA GLY A 10 7.27 -15.99 -19.48
C GLY A 10 6.90 -15.42 -18.12
N LEU A 11 7.93 -15.00 -17.37
CA LEU A 11 7.84 -14.10 -16.21
C LEU A 11 7.45 -14.70 -14.84
N LYS A 12 8.23 -15.69 -14.39
CA LYS A 12 8.51 -15.84 -12.95
C LYS A 12 9.86 -15.19 -12.65
N ASN A 13 9.93 -14.48 -11.52
CA ASN A 13 11.12 -13.82 -10.94
C ASN A 13 11.25 -12.33 -11.27
N ASN A 14 10.73 -11.49 -10.36
CA ASN A 14 11.33 -10.18 -10.01
C ASN A 14 10.65 -9.53 -8.77
N LEU A 15 10.54 -10.28 -7.67
CA LEU A 15 10.08 -9.71 -6.38
C LEU A 15 10.66 -10.43 -5.14
N TYR A 16 11.72 -11.24 -5.31
CA TYR A 16 12.16 -12.23 -4.32
C TYR A 16 13.26 -11.79 -3.33
N THR A 17 13.76 -10.55 -3.35
CA THR A 17 15.02 -10.22 -2.63
C THR A 17 14.91 -9.08 -1.59
N ALA A 18 13.78 -8.42 -1.42
CA ALA A 18 13.72 -7.19 -0.61
C ALA A 18 13.69 -7.35 0.92
N MET A 19 13.84 -8.56 1.44
CA MET A 19 13.49 -8.84 2.83
C MET A 19 14.50 -9.75 3.49
N LYS A 20 15.69 -9.18 3.67
CA LYS A 20 16.71 -9.70 4.56
C LYS A 20 17.21 -8.53 5.41
N PHE A 21 17.45 -8.84 6.68
CA PHE A 21 18.12 -8.02 7.70
C PHE A 21 17.27 -6.94 8.38
N LEU A 22 16.59 -7.34 9.46
CA LEU A 22 16.81 -6.74 10.78
C LEU A 22 16.23 -7.64 11.88
N SER A 23 16.90 -8.74 12.21
CA SER A 23 16.84 -9.27 13.58
C SER A 23 18.08 -10.13 13.85
N MET A 24 19.15 -9.46 14.24
CA MET A 24 20.21 -10.10 15.01
C MET A 24 20.40 -9.24 16.25
N LEU A 25 19.76 -9.63 17.35
CA LEU A 25 20.26 -9.34 18.67
C LEU A 25 20.03 -10.58 19.54
N LEU A 26 21.14 -11.17 19.97
CA LEU A 26 21.23 -12.22 20.96
C LEU A 26 20.65 -11.73 22.29
N VAL A 27 19.73 -12.48 22.87
CA VAL A 27 19.55 -12.52 24.33
C VAL A 27 19.44 -13.99 24.72
N THR A 28 20.48 -14.49 25.37
CA THR A 28 20.51 -15.78 26.05
C THR A 28 19.93 -15.65 27.46
N GLY A 29 19.04 -16.58 27.82
CA GLY A 29 18.93 -17.13 29.18
C GLY A 29 17.79 -16.59 30.06
N ALA A 30 16.70 -17.36 30.16
CA ALA A 30 16.22 -18.01 31.39
C ALA A 30 14.84 -18.65 31.13
N LEU A 31 14.69 -19.92 31.53
CA LEU A 31 13.43 -20.67 31.46
C LEU A 31 12.38 -20.05 32.36
N GLY A 32 11.21 -19.77 31.79
CA GLY A 32 9.96 -19.55 32.49
C GLY A 32 8.82 -19.96 31.57
N THR A 33 8.25 -21.14 31.78
CA THR A 33 7.16 -21.68 30.97
C THR A 33 5.86 -20.94 31.31
N PHE A 34 5.63 -19.81 30.65
CA PHE A 34 4.29 -19.25 30.52
C PHE A 34 3.67 -19.85 29.27
N CYS A 35 2.86 -20.89 29.44
CA CYS A 35 1.87 -21.26 28.43
C CYS A 35 0.74 -20.23 28.51
N ALA A 36 0.94 -19.05 27.91
CA ALA A 36 -0.17 -18.20 27.54
C ALA A 36 -0.81 -18.83 26.30
N ASP A 37 -1.99 -19.41 26.49
CA ASP A 37 -2.85 -19.84 25.38
C ASP A 37 -3.40 -18.60 24.67
N GLU A 38 -2.53 -17.95 23.89
CA GLU A 38 -2.91 -16.81 23.07
C GLU A 38 -3.68 -17.34 21.86
N THR A 39 -4.99 -17.43 22.00
CA THR A 39 -5.89 -17.42 20.86
C THR A 39 -5.48 -16.19 20.01
N PRO A 40 -5.01 -16.34 18.76
CA PRO A 40 -4.44 -15.20 18.04
C PRO A 40 -5.53 -14.14 17.87
N SER A 41 -5.44 -13.07 18.68
CA SER A 41 -6.43 -12.01 18.65
C SER A 41 -6.45 -11.45 17.23
N LYS A 42 -7.63 -11.45 16.62
CA LYS A 42 -7.83 -10.86 15.30
C LYS A 42 -7.47 -9.38 15.45
N LEU A 43 -6.34 -8.97 14.88
CA LEU A 43 -5.85 -7.59 14.97
C LEU A 43 -6.97 -6.62 14.56
N HIS A 44 -7.29 -5.67 15.44
CA HIS A 44 -8.19 -4.58 15.13
C HIS A 44 -7.41 -3.46 14.44
N PHE A 45 -7.78 -3.14 13.20
CA PHE A 45 -7.10 -2.13 12.40
C PHE A 45 -7.79 -0.77 12.54
N PRO A 46 -7.14 0.24 13.14
CA PRO A 46 -7.75 1.56 13.29
C PRO A 46 -7.91 2.24 11.92
N GLU A 47 -8.96 3.05 11.76
CA GLU A 47 -9.03 3.98 10.64
C GLU A 47 -8.15 5.20 10.94
N PRO A 48 -7.24 5.58 10.04
CA PRO A 48 -6.38 6.71 10.28
C PRO A 48 -7.14 8.04 10.18
N PRO A 49 -6.69 9.09 10.89
CA PRO A 49 -7.21 10.44 10.71
C PRO A 49 -7.13 10.86 9.24
N ARG A 50 -8.20 11.51 8.75
CA ARG A 50 -8.24 12.06 7.40
C ARG A 50 -7.86 13.54 7.46
N THR A 51 -6.75 13.89 6.82
CA THR A 51 -6.37 15.29 6.58
C THR A 51 -7.02 15.77 5.28
N SER A 52 -6.97 17.08 5.02
CA SER A 52 -7.44 17.65 3.75
C SER A 52 -6.70 17.12 2.52
N ASN A 53 -5.48 16.61 2.71
CA ASN A 53 -4.62 16.10 1.65
C ASN A 53 -4.60 14.57 1.58
N HIS A 54 -5.44 13.89 2.37
CA HIS A 54 -5.49 12.44 2.41
C HIS A 54 -5.91 11.86 1.05
N LEU A 55 -5.13 10.89 0.55
CA LEU A 55 -5.44 10.16 -0.67
C LEU A 55 -5.97 8.77 -0.34
N PHE A 56 -5.13 7.94 0.26
CA PHE A 56 -5.46 6.58 0.69
C PHE A 56 -4.43 6.10 1.72
N TYR A 57 -4.62 4.89 2.23
CA TYR A 57 -3.66 4.26 3.13
C TYR A 57 -3.53 2.76 2.90
N ILE A 58 -2.43 2.19 3.38
CA ILE A 58 -2.14 0.77 3.31
C ILE A 58 -2.02 0.18 4.71
N GLN A 59 -2.73 -0.93 4.94
CA GLN A 59 -2.61 -1.76 6.15
C GLN A 59 -2.20 -3.18 5.78
N ARG A 60 -1.63 -3.90 6.75
CA ARG A 60 -1.14 -5.27 6.54
C ARG A 60 -1.59 -6.18 7.65
N SER A 61 -1.78 -7.46 7.35
CA SER A 61 -2.29 -8.43 8.33
C SER A 61 -1.34 -8.76 9.49
N ASN A 62 -0.07 -8.35 9.45
CA ASN A 62 0.92 -8.72 10.48
C ASN A 62 1.09 -7.70 11.60
N ASN A 63 0.62 -6.46 11.43
CA ASN A 63 0.58 -5.44 12.48
C ASN A 63 -0.39 -4.32 12.13
N THR A 64 -0.78 -3.54 13.14
CA THR A 64 -1.75 -2.44 12.99
C THR A 64 -1.16 -1.16 12.40
N ASN A 65 0.15 -1.10 12.15
CA ASN A 65 0.80 0.07 11.56
C ASN A 65 0.22 0.37 10.17
N THR A 66 0.07 1.65 9.88
CA THR A 66 -0.59 2.12 8.66
C THR A 66 0.37 2.99 7.85
N VAL A 67 0.49 2.74 6.55
CA VAL A 67 1.21 3.64 5.63
C VAL A 67 0.21 4.64 5.06
N MET A 68 0.43 5.91 5.31
CA MET A 68 -0.38 7.01 4.79
C MET A 68 0.18 7.51 3.47
N TYR A 69 -0.71 7.79 2.52
CA TYR A 69 -0.41 8.50 1.29
C TYR A 69 -1.22 9.79 1.29
N GLU A 70 -0.51 10.93 1.29
CA GLU A 70 -1.12 12.25 1.24
C GLU A 70 -0.57 13.01 0.04
N ALA A 71 -1.42 13.80 -0.62
CA ALA A 71 -0.98 14.65 -1.71
C ALA A 71 -0.03 15.73 -1.19
N ASN A 72 1.04 15.96 -1.95
CA ASN A 72 1.92 17.09 -1.74
C ASN A 72 1.44 18.24 -2.62
N VAL A 73 0.66 19.15 -2.03
CA VAL A 73 0.01 20.25 -2.74
C VAL A 73 0.65 21.56 -2.31
N GLY A 74 1.12 22.35 -3.28
CA GLY A 74 1.62 23.70 -3.06
C GLY A 74 0.51 24.70 -2.72
N SER A 75 0.89 25.90 -2.31
CA SER A 75 -0.06 26.99 -2.05
C SER A 75 -0.87 27.42 -3.28
N ASP A 76 -0.35 27.15 -4.48
CA ASP A 76 -1.01 27.38 -5.77
C ASP A 76 -2.03 26.28 -6.15
N LYS A 77 -2.32 25.35 -5.23
CA LYS A 77 -3.24 24.22 -5.41
C LYS A 77 -2.77 23.25 -6.51
N LYS A 78 -1.46 23.21 -6.79
CA LYS A 78 -0.87 22.22 -7.69
C LYS A 78 -0.14 21.13 -6.91
N LEU A 79 -0.24 19.92 -7.42
CA LEU A 79 0.58 18.80 -7.00
C LEU A 79 2.03 19.09 -7.35
N ASP A 80 2.92 18.86 -6.39
CA ASP A 80 4.36 18.95 -6.59
C ASP A 80 4.81 18.00 -7.72
N HIS A 81 5.63 18.50 -8.64
CA HIS A 81 6.03 17.76 -9.84
C HIS A 81 7.08 16.68 -9.57
N GLU A 82 7.95 16.88 -8.57
CA GLU A 82 9.02 15.95 -8.25
C GLU A 82 8.56 14.91 -7.23
N SER A 83 7.62 15.28 -6.36
CA SER A 83 7.10 14.44 -5.29
C SER A 83 5.62 14.72 -5.05
N PRO A 84 4.71 14.24 -5.92
CA PRO A 84 3.27 14.54 -5.84
C PRO A 84 2.57 13.96 -4.60
N MET A 85 3.23 13.06 -3.88
CA MET A 85 2.71 12.48 -2.63
C MET A 85 3.78 12.38 -1.55
N ASN A 86 3.36 12.62 -0.31
CA ASN A 86 4.09 12.30 0.91
C ASN A 86 3.65 10.92 1.41
N VAL A 87 4.62 10.08 1.80
CA VAL A 87 4.36 8.72 2.29
C VAL A 87 5.08 8.49 3.62
N TYR A 88 4.34 8.06 4.63
CA TYR A 88 4.85 7.89 5.99
C TYR A 88 4.06 6.83 6.76
N TRP A 89 4.61 6.34 7.86
CA TRP A 89 3.94 5.46 8.81
C TRP A 89 3.14 6.24 9.86
N ILE A 90 2.01 5.67 10.27
CA ILE A 90 1.45 5.85 11.61
C ILE A 90 1.65 4.55 12.38
N ARG A 91 2.38 4.63 13.50
CA ARG A 91 2.82 3.48 14.31
C ARG A 91 1.78 3.07 15.36
N TYR A 92 0.61 2.62 14.90
CA TYR A 92 -0.47 2.18 15.81
C TYR A 92 -0.14 0.98 16.69
N ALA A 93 0.84 0.15 16.32
CA ALA A 93 1.34 -0.91 17.19
C ALA A 93 2.20 -0.38 18.36
N GLU A 94 2.47 0.93 18.39
CA GLU A 94 3.26 1.61 19.40
C GLU A 94 2.43 2.74 20.02
N ARG A 95 2.81 4.02 19.81
CA ARG A 95 2.14 5.19 20.39
C ARG A 95 1.31 5.98 19.37
N GLY A 96 1.13 5.45 18.15
CA GLY A 96 0.42 6.13 17.07
C GLY A 96 1.18 7.31 16.46
N GLN A 97 2.49 7.39 16.69
CA GLN A 97 3.33 8.46 16.15
C GLN A 97 3.51 8.34 14.63
N ARG A 98 3.73 9.50 13.99
CA ARG A 98 4.18 9.55 12.59
C ARG A 98 5.67 9.20 12.51
N GLU A 99 6.05 8.38 11.54
CA GLU A 99 7.44 8.00 11.27
C GLU A 99 7.68 7.98 9.76
N ASP A 100 8.81 8.50 9.29
CA ASP A 100 9.14 8.46 7.87
C ASP A 100 9.52 7.04 7.41
N LEU A 101 9.40 6.79 6.10
CA LEU A 101 9.88 5.55 5.52
C LEU A 101 11.41 5.55 5.48
N SER A 102 12.04 4.44 5.87
CA SER A 102 13.46 4.28 5.58
C SER A 102 13.69 4.19 4.07
N THR A 103 14.88 4.58 3.59
CA THR A 103 15.25 4.53 2.16
C THR A 103 15.01 3.15 1.54
N LEU A 104 15.24 2.08 2.32
CA LEU A 104 15.01 0.71 1.87
C LEU A 104 13.52 0.41 1.69
N GLN A 105 12.69 0.79 2.67
CA GLN A 105 11.24 0.61 2.63
C GLN A 105 10.61 1.42 1.50
N TRP A 106 11.10 2.65 1.28
CA TRP A 106 10.69 3.49 0.16
C TRP A 106 10.98 2.79 -1.18
N ARG A 107 12.23 2.41 -1.42
CA ARG A 107 12.65 1.85 -2.72
C ARG A 107 12.02 0.49 -3.03
N LEU A 108 11.77 -0.32 -2.01
CA LEU A 108 11.38 -1.73 -2.22
C LEU A 108 9.89 -2.01 -2.03
N ALA A 109 9.18 -1.21 -1.26
CA ALA A 109 7.80 -1.49 -0.89
C ALA A 109 6.87 -0.30 -1.13
N TYR A 110 6.92 0.69 -0.23
CA TYR A 110 5.85 1.70 -0.11
C TYR A 110 6.08 2.97 -0.91
N GLY A 111 7.30 3.19 -1.39
CA GLY A 111 7.54 4.29 -2.33
C GLY A 111 6.80 4.05 -3.65
N TYR A 112 6.83 5.08 -4.48
CA TYR A 112 6.14 5.08 -5.77
C TYR A 112 7.05 5.65 -6.86
N LYS A 113 6.63 5.44 -8.09
CA LYS A 113 7.08 6.17 -9.27
C LYS A 113 5.90 6.96 -9.81
N HIS A 114 6.18 8.09 -10.44
CA HIS A 114 5.15 8.90 -11.08
C HIS A 114 5.57 9.35 -12.48
N HIS A 115 4.55 9.60 -13.30
CA HIS A 115 4.68 10.18 -14.62
C HIS A 115 3.66 11.30 -14.79
N SER A 116 4.06 12.39 -15.42
CA SER A 116 3.15 13.47 -15.79
C SER A 116 2.18 12.99 -16.86
N THR A 117 0.94 13.48 -16.79
CA THR A 117 -0.09 13.17 -17.80
C THR A 117 -0.39 14.42 -18.64
N PRO A 118 -1.02 14.27 -19.83
CA PRO A 118 -1.52 15.43 -20.58
C PRO A 118 -2.58 16.23 -19.83
N SER A 119 -3.26 15.62 -18.85
CA SER A 119 -4.20 16.31 -17.98
C SER A 119 -3.48 17.17 -16.97
N ALA A 120 -3.83 18.46 -16.91
CA ALA A 120 -3.28 19.37 -15.94
C ALA A 120 -3.47 18.85 -14.51
N ASN A 121 -2.46 19.05 -13.67
CA ASN A 121 -2.49 18.73 -12.23
C ASN A 121 -2.86 17.26 -11.93
N THR A 122 -2.43 16.35 -12.81
CA THR A 122 -2.70 14.91 -12.70
C THR A 122 -1.43 14.12 -12.96
N TYR A 123 -1.10 13.23 -12.03
CA TYR A 123 0.02 12.31 -12.13
C TYR A 123 -0.45 10.87 -12.14
N GLU A 124 0.20 10.09 -12.99
CA GLU A 124 0.07 8.65 -13.05
C GLU A 124 1.06 8.02 -12.06
N ILE A 125 0.55 7.31 -11.05
CA ILE A 125 1.31 6.75 -9.93
C ILE A 125 1.37 5.23 -10.00
N SER A 126 2.58 4.67 -9.89
CA SER A 126 2.84 3.24 -9.75
C SER A 126 3.51 2.96 -8.40
N LEU A 127 2.84 2.23 -7.51
CA LEU A 127 3.44 1.79 -6.24
C LEU A 127 4.52 0.73 -6.48
N ASN A 128 5.64 0.79 -5.75
CA ASN A 128 6.74 -0.16 -5.91
C ASN A 128 6.31 -1.61 -5.64
N ALA A 129 5.43 -1.82 -4.66
CA ALA A 129 4.86 -3.12 -4.33
C ALA A 129 3.66 -3.55 -5.21
N LEU A 130 3.02 -2.62 -5.94
CA LEU A 130 1.79 -2.90 -6.70
C LEU A 130 1.87 -2.31 -8.12
N LYS A 131 2.96 -2.60 -8.83
CA LYS A 131 3.29 -2.02 -10.16
C LYS A 131 2.22 -2.24 -11.24
N LYS A 132 1.40 -3.28 -11.10
CA LYS A 132 0.32 -3.58 -12.07
C LYS A 132 -0.94 -2.78 -11.82
N ARG A 133 -1.05 -2.09 -10.68
CA ARG A 133 -2.22 -1.27 -10.34
C ARG A 133 -1.89 0.18 -10.58
N GLN A 134 -2.47 0.70 -11.65
CA GLN A 134 -2.34 2.09 -11.98
C GLN A 134 -3.21 2.95 -11.06
N ILE A 135 -2.63 4.01 -10.50
CA ILE A 135 -3.33 5.02 -9.69
C ILE A 135 -3.18 6.37 -10.39
N TRP A 136 -4.24 7.18 -10.41
CA TRP A 136 -4.17 8.57 -10.85
C TRP A 136 -4.36 9.47 -9.64
N VAL A 137 -3.41 10.34 -9.38
CA VAL A 137 -3.54 11.38 -8.35
C VAL A 137 -3.80 12.68 -9.07
N THR A 138 -4.92 13.31 -8.74
CA THR A 138 -5.33 14.58 -9.33
C THR A 138 -5.79 15.53 -8.25
N TYR A 139 -5.58 16.82 -8.46
CA TYR A 139 -6.21 17.84 -7.64
C TYR A 139 -7.34 18.48 -8.41
N GLN A 140 -8.57 18.22 -7.97
CA GLN A 140 -9.81 18.63 -8.63
C GLN A 140 -10.84 19.06 -7.58
N GLU A 141 -11.76 19.96 -7.94
CA GLU A 141 -12.82 20.41 -7.01
C GLU A 141 -12.29 20.90 -5.65
N ASN A 142 -11.15 21.60 -5.64
CA ASN A 142 -10.44 22.08 -4.45
C ASN A 142 -9.96 21.00 -3.46
N LYS A 143 -9.78 19.75 -3.92
CA LYS A 143 -9.21 18.67 -3.10
C LYS A 143 -8.37 17.71 -3.93
N PRO A 144 -7.32 17.11 -3.34
CA PRO A 144 -6.63 16.01 -3.98
C PRO A 144 -7.44 14.71 -3.87
N VAL A 145 -7.39 13.89 -4.91
CA VAL A 145 -8.00 12.55 -4.94
C VAL A 145 -7.08 11.54 -5.62
N ALA A 146 -7.15 10.30 -5.16
CA ALA A 146 -6.52 9.16 -5.82
C ALA A 146 -7.60 8.28 -6.44
N MET A 147 -7.47 7.96 -7.72
CA MET A 147 -8.39 7.10 -8.45
C MET A 147 -7.67 5.84 -8.93
N THR A 148 -8.35 4.71 -8.94
CA THR A 148 -7.86 3.48 -9.58
C THR A 148 -9.03 2.69 -10.15
N HIS A 149 -8.73 1.68 -10.94
CA HIS A 149 -9.75 0.71 -11.35
C HIS A 149 -9.95 -0.30 -10.22
N ILE A 150 -11.20 -0.52 -9.83
CA ILE A 150 -11.64 -1.59 -8.92
C ILE A 150 -12.78 -2.33 -9.63
N ASN A 151 -12.58 -3.61 -9.95
CA ASN A 151 -13.50 -4.41 -10.77
C ASN A 151 -13.93 -3.72 -12.08
N GLY A 152 -12.95 -3.16 -12.80
CA GLY A 152 -13.18 -2.47 -14.09
C GLY A 152 -13.81 -1.08 -13.99
N ARG A 153 -14.20 -0.61 -12.81
CA ARG A 153 -14.74 0.74 -12.59
C ARG A 153 -13.67 1.67 -12.05
N LYS A 154 -13.58 2.89 -12.60
CA LYS A 154 -12.68 3.93 -12.08
C LYS A 154 -13.34 4.59 -10.86
N VAL A 155 -12.73 4.43 -9.69
CA VAL A 155 -13.28 4.86 -8.39
C VAL A 155 -12.21 5.58 -7.56
N LEU A 156 -12.64 6.35 -6.55
CA LEU A 156 -11.75 6.93 -5.54
C LEU A 156 -11.20 5.82 -4.65
N LEU A 157 -9.88 5.63 -4.65
CA LEU A 157 -9.22 4.66 -3.78
C LEU A 157 -9.19 5.20 -2.35
N GLN A 158 -9.57 4.38 -1.37
CA GLN A 158 -9.58 4.76 0.05
C GLN A 158 -8.59 3.95 0.88
N LYS A 159 -8.57 2.62 0.68
CA LYS A 159 -7.77 1.70 1.47
C LYS A 159 -7.23 0.58 0.60
N VAL A 160 -6.00 0.18 0.87
CA VAL A 160 -5.44 -1.09 0.43
C VAL A 160 -5.11 -1.94 1.66
N PHE A 161 -5.57 -3.18 1.68
CA PHE A 161 -5.21 -4.14 2.71
C PHE A 161 -4.36 -5.26 2.11
N VAL A 162 -3.25 -5.59 2.75
CA VAL A 162 -2.34 -6.64 2.29
C VAL A 162 -2.35 -7.79 3.28
N GLN A 163 -2.82 -8.94 2.83
CA GLN A 163 -2.71 -10.16 3.59
C GLN A 163 -1.36 -10.83 3.34
N LEU A 164 -0.66 -11.12 4.42
CA LEU A 164 0.58 -11.89 4.40
C LEU A 164 0.33 -13.36 4.73
N ALA A 165 1.24 -14.22 4.28
CA ALA A 165 1.27 -15.62 4.67
C ALA A 165 1.78 -15.76 6.10
N ASN A 166 1.09 -16.58 6.90
CA ASN A 166 1.53 -16.90 8.25
C ASN A 166 2.79 -17.79 8.15
N ASN A 167 3.73 -17.60 9.07
CA ASN A 167 4.86 -18.49 9.34
C ASN A 167 5.97 -18.53 8.28
N ALA A 168 6.21 -17.44 7.57
CA ALA A 168 7.40 -17.31 6.73
C ALA A 168 8.35 -16.26 7.34
N PHE A 169 9.62 -16.65 7.56
CA PHE A 169 10.72 -15.71 7.83
C PHE A 169 10.82 -14.62 6.74
N ILE A 170 10.25 -14.89 5.56
CA ILE A 170 10.09 -13.96 4.45
C ILE A 170 8.59 -13.64 4.30
N PRO A 171 8.14 -12.42 4.65
CA PRO A 171 6.76 -11.97 4.43
C PRO A 171 6.28 -12.15 2.97
N LYS A 172 5.58 -13.24 2.71
CA LYS A 172 4.97 -13.49 1.40
C LYS A 172 3.57 -12.89 1.37
N VAL A 173 3.23 -12.13 0.34
CA VAL A 173 1.86 -11.64 0.13
C VAL A 173 0.99 -12.80 -0.36
N LYS A 174 -0.17 -13.00 0.29
CA LYS A 174 -1.20 -13.95 -0.14
C LYS A 174 -2.17 -13.29 -1.10
N TYR A 175 -2.71 -12.14 -0.69
CA TYR A 175 -3.63 -11.36 -1.49
C TYR A 175 -3.60 -9.89 -1.09
N VAL A 176 -4.13 -9.05 -1.96
CA VAL A 176 -4.34 -7.61 -1.75
C VAL A 176 -5.81 -7.31 -1.94
N GLU A 177 -6.39 -6.53 -1.05
CA GLU A 177 -7.75 -6.01 -1.16
C GLU A 177 -7.70 -4.50 -1.40
N LEU A 178 -8.51 -4.03 -2.32
CA LEU A 178 -8.68 -2.63 -2.65
C LEU A 178 -10.10 -2.22 -2.29
N PHE A 179 -10.21 -1.12 -1.57
CA PHE A 179 -11.48 -0.53 -1.17
C PHE A 179 -11.54 0.89 -1.73
N GLY A 180 -12.63 1.19 -2.40
CA GLY A 180 -12.87 2.51 -2.95
C GLY A 180 -14.34 2.89 -2.92
N VAL A 181 -14.61 4.08 -3.42
CA VAL A 181 -15.95 4.66 -3.53
C VAL A 181 -16.09 5.41 -4.84
N GLU A 182 -17.29 5.42 -5.39
CA GLU A 182 -17.60 6.28 -6.53
C GLU A 182 -17.62 7.77 -6.11
N ASN A 183 -17.60 8.68 -7.09
CA ASN A 183 -17.42 10.13 -6.86
C ASN A 183 -18.45 10.76 -5.90
N ASP A 184 -19.61 10.12 -5.70
CA ASP A 184 -20.66 10.55 -4.76
C ASP A 184 -20.45 10.06 -3.32
N ASN A 185 -19.39 9.29 -3.07
CA ASN A 185 -19.01 8.71 -1.79
C ASN A 185 -20.07 7.72 -1.22
N ARG A 186 -21.04 7.27 -2.02
CA ARG A 186 -22.15 6.40 -1.58
C ARG A 186 -21.96 4.96 -2.04
N THR A 187 -21.50 4.78 -3.28
CA THR A 187 -21.32 3.43 -3.83
C THR A 187 -19.92 2.91 -3.51
N LYS A 188 -19.85 1.93 -2.60
CA LYS A 188 -18.60 1.23 -2.27
C LYS A 188 -18.17 0.30 -3.41
N ALA A 189 -16.89 0.28 -3.70
CA ALA A 189 -16.25 -0.66 -4.62
C ALA A 189 -15.19 -1.48 -3.86
N TYR A 190 -15.09 -2.76 -4.20
CA TYR A 190 -14.16 -3.70 -3.58
C TYR A 190 -13.60 -4.65 -4.63
N GLU A 191 -12.29 -4.90 -4.59
CA GLU A 191 -11.62 -5.91 -5.40
C GLU A 191 -10.58 -6.64 -4.54
N ARG A 192 -10.47 -7.96 -4.72
CA ARG A 192 -9.38 -8.76 -4.17
C ARG A 192 -8.54 -9.33 -5.30
N ILE A 193 -7.22 -9.26 -5.13
CA ILE A 193 -6.22 -9.78 -6.05
C ILE A 193 -5.39 -10.82 -5.31
N ASP A 194 -5.48 -12.08 -5.72
CA ASP A 194 -4.59 -13.13 -5.22
C ASP A 194 -3.23 -13.07 -5.93
N ILE A 195 -2.14 -13.32 -5.19
CA ILE A 195 -0.74 -13.15 -5.64
C ILE A 195 -0.02 -14.50 -5.80
#